data_AF-A0A1W9P0M3-F1
#
_entry.id   AF-A0A1W9P0M3-F1
#
_cell.length_a   1.000
_cell.length_b   1.000
_cell.length_c   1.000
_cell.angle_alpha   90.00
_cell.angle_beta   90.00
_cell.angle_gamma   90.00
#
_symmetry.space_group_name_H-M   'P 1'
#
loop_
_entity.id
_entity.type
_entity.pdbx_description
1 polymer ?
#
loop_
_entity_poly.entity_id
_entity_poly.type
_entity_poly.pdbx_seq_one_letter_code
_entity_poly.pdbx_strand_id
1 'polypeptide(L)' 'PSIAPWRKDRAHLMVQQNFIFAFEFVVNTWVPEWGKRISISYEDNSIITEKGVEALYPWNDSIIIIH' A
#
# COMPACT_ATOMS: atom_id res chain seq x y z
N PRO A 1 2.56 -12.75 -3.82
CA PRO A 1 2.08 -12.30 -5.15
C PRO A 1 1.53 -10.88 -5.03
N SER A 2 1.57 -10.05 -6.08
CA SER A 2 0.93 -8.73 -6.08
C SER A 2 -0.29 -8.70 -6.99
N ILE A 3 -1.37 -8.08 -6.51
CA ILE A 3 -2.62 -7.85 -7.23
C ILE A 3 -2.70 -6.37 -7.56
N ALA A 4 -2.91 -6.04 -8.83
CA ALA A 4 -3.13 -4.68 -9.28
C ALA A 4 -4.07 -4.69 -10.50
N PRO A 5 -4.81 -3.60 -10.78
CA PRO A 5 -5.73 -3.56 -11.92
C PRO A 5 -5.09 -3.89 -13.29
N TRP A 6 -3.80 -3.64 -13.44
CA TRP A 6 -3.02 -3.94 -14.66
C TRP A 6 -2.39 -5.35 -14.66
N ARG A 7 -2.39 -6.08 -13.53
CA ARG A 7 -1.86 -7.46 -13.40
C ARG A 7 -3.00 -8.49 -13.45
N LYS A 8 -3.62 -8.61 -14.63
CA LYS A 8 -4.85 -9.40 -14.81
C LYS A 8 -4.69 -10.90 -14.60
N ASP A 9 -3.47 -11.42 -14.77
CA ASP A 9 -3.12 -12.84 -14.55
C ASP A 9 -3.41 -13.30 -13.12
N ARG A 10 -3.48 -12.36 -12.16
CA ARG A 10 -3.78 -12.64 -10.74
C ARG A 10 -5.18 -12.25 -10.29
N ALA A 11 -6.07 -11.82 -11.19
CA ALA A 11 -7.43 -11.38 -10.84
C ALA A 11 -8.31 -12.49 -10.23
N HIS A 12 -7.91 -13.75 -10.37
CA HIS A 12 -8.58 -14.92 -9.79
C HIS A 12 -8.21 -15.20 -8.33
N LEU A 13 -7.18 -14.53 -7.79
CA LEU A 13 -6.75 -14.74 -6.41
C LEU A 13 -7.78 -14.15 -5.43
N MET A 14 -8.14 -14.95 -4.44
CA MET A 14 -9.04 -14.54 -3.36
C MET A 14 -8.26 -14.46 -2.05
N VAL A 15 -8.42 -13.35 -1.34
CA VAL A 15 -7.86 -13.15 0.00
C VAL A 15 -8.73 -13.90 1.01
N GLN A 16 -8.12 -14.67 1.90
CA GLN A 16 -8.81 -15.55 2.87
C GLN A 16 -8.39 -15.24 4.30
N GLN A 17 -9.15 -15.76 5.27
CA GLN A 17 -8.82 -15.63 6.69
C GLN A 17 -7.41 -16.17 7.00
N ASN A 18 -6.72 -15.52 7.95
CA ASN A 18 -5.33 -15.77 8.34
C ASN A 18 -4.27 -15.39 7.28
N PHE A 19 -4.66 -14.75 6.18
CA PHE A 19 -3.68 -14.16 5.27
C PHE A 19 -3.13 -12.87 5.85
N ILE A 20 -1.83 -12.66 5.65
CA ILE A 20 -1.17 -11.38 5.85
C ILE A 20 -0.80 -10.83 4.47
N PHE A 21 -1.08 -9.56 4.22
CA PHE A 21 -0.77 -8.89 2.96
C PHE A 21 -0.53 -7.40 3.20
N ALA A 22 0.20 -6.77 2.28
CA ALA A 22 0.46 -5.34 2.30
C ALA A 22 -0.50 -4.60 1.36
N PHE A 23 -0.99 -3.45 1.80
CA PHE A 23 -1.49 -2.42 0.91
C PHE A 23 -0.33 -1.50 0.53
N GLU A 24 0.06 -1.51 -0.74
CA GLU A 24 1.14 -0.67 -1.26
C GLU A 24 0.57 0.37 -2.23
N PHE A 25 0.60 1.64 -1.83
CA PHE A 25 0.21 2.77 -2.66
C PHE A 25 1.43 3.62 -2.98
N VAL A 26 1.56 4.02 -4.25
CA VAL A 26 2.65 4.91 -4.66
C VAL A 26 2.08 6.06 -5.47
N VAL A 27 2.29 7.27 -4.99
CA VAL A 27 1.96 8.50 -5.72
C VAL A 27 3.23 9.03 -6.35
N ASN A 28 3.17 9.33 -7.64
CA ASN A 28 4.28 9.84 -8.42
C ASN A 28 3.91 11.21 -8.99
N THR A 29 4.65 12.25 -8.61
CA THR A 29 4.35 13.64 -9.00
C THR A 29 5.60 14.33 -9.53
N TRP A 30 5.47 14.98 -10.69
CA TRP A 30 6.51 15.87 -11.22
C TRP A 30 6.46 17.20 -10.46
N VAL A 31 7.62 17.68 -9.99
CA VAL A 31 7.75 18.98 -9.32
C VAL A 31 8.61 19.89 -10.21
N PRO A 32 7.98 20.80 -10.97
CA PRO A 32 8.67 21.65 -11.94
C PRO A 32 9.81 22.48 -11.35
N GLU A 33 9.61 23.04 -10.16
CA GLU A 33 10.58 23.89 -9.45
C GLU A 33 11.87 23.15 -9.12
N TRP A 34 11.80 21.82 -9.04
CA TRP A 34 12.93 20.96 -8.72
C TRP A 34 13.48 20.21 -9.94
N GLY A 35 12.84 20.35 -11.10
CA GLY A 35 13.19 19.62 -12.31
C GLY A 35 13.23 18.10 -12.11
N LYS A 36 12.45 17.56 -11.17
CA LYS A 36 12.47 16.13 -10.80
C LYS A 36 11.09 15.59 -10.44
N ARG A 37 10.96 14.27 -10.56
CA ARG A 37 9.80 13.51 -10.07
C ARG A 37 10.06 13.06 -8.63
N ILE A 38 9.05 13.19 -7.79
CA ILE A 38 9.02 12.62 -6.45
C ILE A 38 8.06 11.43 -6.46
N SER A 39 8.42 10.41 -5.70
CA SER A 39 7.56 9.26 -5.42
C SER A 39 7.36 9.20 -3.91
N ILE A 40 6.10 9.16 -3.47
CA ILE A 40 5.74 8.91 -2.08
C ILE A 40 5.07 7.55 -2.03
N SER A 41 5.69 6.61 -1.32
CA SER A 41 5.12 5.29 -1.04
C SER A 41 4.45 5.29 0.32
N TYR A 42 3.26 4.69 0.39
CA TYR A 42 2.56 4.39 1.62
C TYR A 42 2.27 2.88 1.62
N GLU A 43 2.83 2.18 2.61
CA GLU A 43 2.66 0.75 2.80
C GLU A 43 2.13 0.48 4.21
N ASP A 44 1.13 -0.40 4.30
CA ASP A 44 0.72 -0.97 5.58
C ASP A 44 0.43 -2.48 5.44
N ASN A 45 0.85 -3.27 6.43
CA ASN A 45 0.62 -4.71 6.50
C ASN A 45 -0.65 -4.97 7.30
N SER A 46 -1.53 -5.78 6.73
CA SER A 46 -2.82 -6.11 7.31
C SER A 46 -2.98 -7.62 7.43
N ILE A 47 -3.77 -8.05 8.41
CA ILE A 47 -4.18 -9.44 8.61
C ILE A 47 -5.68 -9.59 8.36
N ILE A 48 -6.08 -10.70 7.76
CA ILE A 48 -7.50 -11.06 7.64
C ILE A 48 -7.93 -11.86 8.85
N THR A 49 -8.93 -11.36 9.56
CA THR A 49 -9.57 -12.06 10.67
C THR A 49 -11.04 -12.33 10.34
N GLU A 50 -11.78 -12.87 11.31
CA GLU A 50 -13.23 -13.03 11.21
C GLU A 50 -13.99 -11.70 11.07
N LYS A 51 -13.36 -10.56 11.43
CA LYS A 51 -13.95 -9.22 11.34
C LYS A 51 -13.65 -8.51 10.03
N GLY A 52 -12.82 -9.11 9.17
CA GLY A 52 -12.35 -8.51 7.92
C GLY A 52 -10.86 -8.19 7.95
N VAL A 53 -10.50 -7.04 7.40
CA VAL A 53 -9.11 -6.59 7.31
C VAL A 53 -8.77 -5.76 8.55
N GLU A 54 -7.76 -6.18 9.31
CA GLU A 54 -7.29 -5.46 10.50
C GLU A 54 -5.82 -5.05 10.33
N ALA A 55 -5.48 -3.87 10.85
CA ALA A 55 -4.10 -3.37 10.83
C ALA A 55 -3.22 -4.17 11.80
N LEU A 56 -1.99 -4.49 11.40
CA LEU A 56 -1.02 -5.15 12.28
C LEU A 56 -0.35 -4.18 13.27
N TYR A 57 -0.41 -2.88 12.99
CA TYR A 57 0.15 -1.81 13.79
C TYR A 57 -0.75 -0.56 13.69
N PRO A 58 -0.56 0.44 14.56
CA PRO A 58 -1.25 1.71 14.44
C PRO A 58 -0.96 2.37 13.09
N TRP A 59 -2.00 2.92 12.47
CA TRP A 59 -1.88 3.67 11.21
C TRP A 59 -0.97 4.87 11.38
N ASN A 60 -0.11 5.12 10.39
CA ASN A 60 0.62 6.39 10.28
C ASN A 60 -0.36 7.48 9.86
N ASP A 61 -0.58 8.47 10.72
CA ASP A 61 -1.52 9.59 10.51
C ASP A 61 -0.85 10.87 9.99
N SER A 62 0.49 10.86 9.86
CA SER A 62 1.29 12.03 9.58
C SER A 62 2.54 11.71 8.75
N ILE A 63 3.01 12.71 8.02
CA ILE A 63 4.28 12.67 7.29
C ILE A 63 5.34 13.34 8.17
N ILE A 64 6.41 12.62 8.47
CA ILE A 64 7.54 13.14 9.24
C ILE A 64 8.54 13.79 8.27
N ILE A 65 8.92 15.02 8.56
CA ILE A 65 9.97 15.76 7.84
C ILE A 65 11.25 15.65 8.67
N ILE A 66 12.33 15.15 8.05
CA ILE A 66 13.66 15.04 8.67
C ILE A 66 14.56 16.12 8.08
N HIS A 67 15.26 16.86 8.94
CA HIS A 67 16.18 17.95 8.59
C HIS A 67 17.63 17.53 8.75
#